data_AF-A0A6A0QSQ7-F1
#
_entry.id   AF-A0A6A0QSQ7-F1
#
_cell.length_a   1.000
_cell.length_b   1.000
_cell.length_c   1.000
_cell.angle_alpha   90.00
_cell.angle_beta   90.00
_cell.angle_gamma   90.00
#
_symmetry.space_group_name_H-M   'P 1'
#
loop_
_entity.id
_entity.type
_entity.pdbx_description
1 polymer ?
#
loop_
_entity_poly.entity_id
_entity_poly.type
_entity_poly.pdbx_seq_one_letter_code
_entity_poly.pdbx_strand_id
1 'polypeptide(L)'
;MGFVTWAIMLSRQQSQRKKEAIASLQEEKESLRAFSIHALVEEEVADLKLLEIDGAEDIPVEVLLKTWNTNQDIVAKCRSRESLRFTTAEGVQPGNATERDVDLVCDDPSDP
;
A
#
# COMPACT_ATOMS: atom_id res chain seq x y z
N MET A 1 -28.06 -57.95 13.83
CA MET A 1 -28.10 -56.55 13.36
C MET A 1 -27.18 -55.73 14.24
N GLY A 2 -26.19 -55.01 13.70
CA GLY A 2 -25.41 -54.06 14.52
C GLY A 2 -24.01 -53.75 14.00
N PHE A 3 -23.88 -53.11 12.83
CA PHE A 3 -22.59 -52.60 12.35
C PHE A 3 -22.71 -51.26 11.58
N VAL A 4 -23.73 -50.43 11.84
CA VAL A 4 -23.95 -49.18 11.08
C VAL A 4 -23.58 -47.92 11.89
N THR A 5 -23.34 -48.02 13.20
CA THR A 5 -23.19 -46.85 14.08
C THR A 5 -21.79 -46.24 14.17
N TRP A 6 -20.73 -46.95 13.78
CA TRP A 6 -19.35 -46.43 13.89
C TRP A 6 -18.88 -45.58 12.70
N ALA A 7 -19.53 -45.68 11.54
CA ALA A 7 -19.11 -44.93 10.34
C ALA A 7 -19.46 -43.44 10.39
N ILE A 8 -20.46 -43.05 11.19
CA ILE A 8 -20.96 -41.66 11.22
C ILE A 8 -20.10 -40.76 12.12
N MET A 9 -19.43 -41.31 13.14
CA MET A 9 -18.58 -40.52 14.05
C MET A 9 -17.25 -40.08 13.41
N LEU A 10 -16.65 -40.90 12.54
CA LEU A 10 -15.40 -40.56 11.84
C LEU A 10 -15.58 -39.42 10.82
N SER A 11 -16.75 -39.32 10.19
CA SER A 11 -17.03 -38.32 9.15
C SER A 11 -17.16 -36.89 9.71
N ARG A 12 -17.66 -36.75 10.95
CA ARG A 12 -17.73 -35.46 11.64
C ARG A 12 -16.36 -34.96 12.11
N GLN A 13 -15.48 -35.87 12.54
CA GLN A 13 -14.14 -35.51 13.01
C GLN A 13 -13.22 -35.02 11.87
N GLN A 14 -13.37 -35.57 10.66
CA GLN A 14 -12.64 -35.07 9.47
C GLN A 14 -13.12 -33.69 8.99
N SER A 15 -14.41 -33.38 9.12
CA SER A 15 -14.95 -32.10 8.66
C SER A 15 -14.49 -30.91 9.51
N GLN A 16 -14.28 -31.11 10.81
CA GLN A 16 -13.73 -30.07 11.70
C GLN A 16 -12.25 -29.77 11.39
N ARG A 17 -11.42 -30.80 11.21
CA ARG A 17 -10.00 -30.61 10.84
C ARG A 17 -9.79 -29.91 9.49
N LYS A 18 -10.67 -30.16 8.50
CA LYS A 18 -10.60 -29.46 7.21
C LYS A 18 -10.94 -27.97 7.33
N LYS A 19 -11.85 -27.57 8.23
CA LYS A 19 -12.20 -26.16 8.43
C LYS A 19 -11.05 -25.37 9.05
N GLU A 20 -10.35 -25.95 10.03
CA GLU A 20 -9.18 -25.31 10.65
C GLU A 20 -8.03 -25.13 9.65
N ALA A 21 -7.76 -26.12 8.80
CA ALA A 21 -6.74 -26.01 7.77
C ALA A 21 -7.07 -24.97 6.68
N ILE A 22 -8.36 -24.76 6.35
CA ILE A 22 -8.76 -23.72 5.39
C ILE A 22 -8.68 -22.33 6.01
N ALA A 23 -9.03 -22.19 7.30
CA ALA A 23 -8.92 -20.92 8.01
C ALA A 23 -7.46 -20.45 8.11
N SER A 24 -6.52 -21.34 8.45
CA SER A 24 -5.10 -20.96 8.51
C SER A 24 -4.53 -20.61 7.13
N LEU A 25 -4.96 -21.31 6.07
CA LEU A 25 -4.57 -20.99 4.69
C LEU A 25 -5.15 -19.66 4.20
N GLN A 26 -6.30 -19.21 4.71
CA GLN A 26 -6.83 -17.88 4.40
C GLN A 26 -6.04 -16.78 5.10
N GLU A 27 -5.68 -16.97 6.37
CA GLU A 27 -4.89 -16.03 7.16
C GLU A 27 -3.48 -15.86 6.58
N GLU A 28 -2.83 -16.95 6.18
CA GLU A 28 -1.53 -16.92 5.48
C GLU A 28 -1.63 -16.25 4.11
N LYS A 29 -2.73 -16.43 3.39
CA LYS A 29 -2.91 -15.86 2.04
C LYS A 29 -3.19 -14.36 2.08
N GLU A 30 -3.87 -13.87 3.10
CA GLU A 30 -4.07 -12.43 3.29
C GLU A 30 -2.76 -11.72 3.66
N SER A 31 -1.94 -12.32 4.54
CA SER A 31 -0.64 -11.74 4.89
C SER A 31 0.32 -11.71 3.70
N LEU A 32 0.38 -12.78 2.89
CA LEU A 32 1.22 -12.83 1.68
C LEU A 32 0.78 -11.83 0.61
N ARG A 33 -0.52 -11.57 0.47
CA ARG A 33 -1.04 -10.57 -0.48
C ARG A 33 -0.68 -9.15 -0.07
N ALA A 34 -0.81 -8.81 1.21
CA ALA A 34 -0.41 -7.51 1.72
C ALA A 34 1.11 -7.29 1.55
N PHE A 35 1.91 -8.33 1.80
CA PHE A 35 3.36 -8.29 1.63
C PHE A 35 3.78 -8.03 0.17
N SER A 36 3.12 -8.68 -0.79
CA SER A 36 3.40 -8.46 -2.22
C SER A 36 3.02 -7.07 -2.71
N ILE A 37 1.95 -6.46 -2.16
CA ILE A 37 1.54 -5.11 -2.59
C ILE A 37 2.49 -4.06 -2.01
N HIS A 38 2.85 -4.17 -0.73
CA HIS A 38 3.75 -3.21 -0.10
C HIS A 38 5.13 -3.19 -0.76
N ALA A 39 5.72 -4.37 -1.00
CA ALA A 39 7.00 -4.48 -1.69
C ALA A 39 6.96 -3.88 -3.11
N LEU A 40 5.82 -4.03 -3.82
CA LEU A 40 5.64 -3.48 -5.16
C LEU A 40 5.48 -1.95 -5.14
N VAL A 41 4.83 -1.41 -4.11
CA VAL A 41 4.76 0.05 -3.89
C VAL A 41 6.13 0.62 -3.56
N GLU A 42 6.92 -0.04 -2.71
CA GLU A 42 8.28 0.38 -2.38
C GLU A 42 9.20 0.36 -3.60
N GLU A 43 9.11 -0.69 -4.43
CA GLU A 43 9.86 -0.79 -5.70
C GLU A 43 9.50 0.35 -6.64
N GLU A 44 8.21 0.62 -6.86
CA GLU A 44 7.76 1.71 -7.74
C GLU A 44 8.19 3.08 -7.21
N VAL A 45 8.12 3.31 -5.89
CA VAL A 45 8.57 4.55 -5.23
C VAL A 45 10.08 4.75 -5.40
N ALA A 46 10.87 3.68 -5.32
CA ALA A 46 12.30 3.70 -5.54
C ALA A 46 12.66 3.95 -7.01
N ASP A 47 11.99 3.27 -7.94
CA ASP A 47 12.17 3.44 -9.38
C ASP A 47 11.82 4.86 -9.84
N LEU A 48 10.70 5.38 -9.32
CA LEU A 48 10.28 6.75 -9.54
C LEU A 48 11.09 7.76 -8.73
N LYS A 49 12.03 7.33 -7.87
CA LYS A 49 12.87 8.17 -7.02
C LYS A 49 12.08 9.20 -6.21
N LEU A 50 10.89 8.85 -5.71
CA LEU A 50 10.00 9.81 -5.05
C LEU A 50 10.58 10.30 -3.72
N LEU A 51 11.38 9.47 -3.06
CA LEU A 51 12.10 9.83 -1.82
C LEU A 51 13.23 10.84 -2.06
N GLU A 52 13.66 11.05 -3.31
CA GLU A 52 14.65 12.09 -3.67
C GLU A 52 13.99 13.46 -3.93
N ILE A 53 12.65 13.53 -3.97
CA ILE A 53 11.90 14.77 -4.15
C ILE A 53 11.83 15.50 -2.81
N ASP A 54 12.01 16.81 -2.83
CA ASP A 54 11.97 17.62 -1.61
C ASP A 54 10.60 17.52 -0.90
N GLY A 55 10.61 17.47 0.43
CA GLY A 55 9.41 17.30 1.24
C GLY A 55 8.81 15.89 1.29
N ALA A 56 9.44 14.89 0.65
CA ALA A 56 9.01 13.48 0.78
C ALA A 56 9.38 12.83 2.12
N GLU A 57 10.21 13.50 2.91
CA GLU A 57 10.72 13.03 4.20
C GLU A 57 9.57 12.70 5.16
N ASP A 58 9.64 11.53 5.78
CA ASP A 58 8.66 11.02 6.73
C ASP A 58 7.22 10.85 6.19
N ILE A 59 6.95 11.06 4.89
CA ILE A 59 5.64 10.78 4.29
C ILE A 59 5.52 9.27 3.98
N PRO A 60 4.38 8.62 4.28
CA PRO A 60 4.16 7.24 3.91
C PRO A 60 4.30 6.99 2.39
N VAL A 61 5.02 5.94 2.01
CA VAL A 61 5.32 5.59 0.60
C VAL A 61 4.06 5.41 -0.26
N GLU A 62 2.98 4.87 0.33
CA GLU A 62 1.69 4.71 -0.33
C GLU A 62 1.05 6.06 -0.67
N VAL A 63 1.22 7.06 0.22
CA VAL A 63 0.73 8.42 0.03
C VAL A 63 1.55 9.13 -1.04
N LEU A 64 2.89 9.01 -1.00
CA LEU A 64 3.78 9.57 -2.02
C LEU A 64 3.42 9.07 -3.42
N LEU A 65 3.29 7.75 -3.60
CA LEU A 65 2.96 7.15 -4.89
C LEU A 65 1.58 7.58 -5.37
N LYS A 66 0.60 7.66 -4.46
CA LYS A 66 -0.76 8.08 -4.81
C LYS A 66 -0.85 9.55 -5.18
N THR A 67 -0.19 10.45 -4.43
CA THR A 67 -0.11 11.87 -4.75
C THR A 67 0.61 12.09 -6.08
N TRP A 68 1.71 11.37 -6.33
CA TRP A 68 2.40 11.39 -7.63
C TRP A 68 1.48 10.99 -8.79
N ASN A 69 0.74 9.88 -8.64
CA ASN A 69 -0.19 9.40 -9.67
C ASN A 69 -1.39 10.32 -9.88
N THR A 70 -1.84 11.03 -8.84
CA THR A 70 -2.94 11.99 -8.93
C THR A 70 -2.51 13.29 -9.62
N ASN A 71 -1.25 13.70 -9.43
CA ASN A 71 -0.69 14.95 -9.94
C ASN A 71 0.20 14.78 -11.17
N GLN A 72 -0.04 13.75 -12.00
CA GLN A 72 0.70 13.51 -13.25
C GLN A 72 0.71 14.73 -14.19
N ASP A 73 -0.37 15.52 -14.19
CA ASP A 73 -0.44 16.75 -14.99
C ASP A 73 0.59 17.80 -14.54
N ILE A 74 0.88 17.89 -13.24
CA ILE A 74 1.89 18.79 -12.68
C ILE A 74 3.28 18.28 -13.06
N VAL A 75 3.52 16.98 -12.88
CA VAL A 75 4.78 16.33 -13.27
C VAL A 75 5.09 16.53 -14.75
N ALA A 76 4.09 16.38 -15.63
CA ALA A 76 4.26 16.52 -17.07
C ALA A 76 4.53 17.97 -17.51
N LYS A 77 4.04 18.96 -16.76
CA LYS A 77 4.24 20.40 -17.05
C LYS A 77 5.50 20.96 -16.39
N CYS A 78 5.92 20.37 -15.28
CA CYS A 78 7.10 20.80 -14.56
C CYS A 78 8.35 20.50 -15.38
N ARG A 79 9.09 21.54 -15.76
CA ARG A 79 10.25 21.42 -16.67
C ARG A 79 11.42 20.68 -16.05
N SER A 80 11.59 20.84 -14.74
CA SER A 80 12.65 20.21 -13.97
C SER A 80 12.05 19.39 -12.83
N ARG A 81 12.57 18.19 -12.65
CA ARG A 81 12.22 17.34 -11.50
C ARG A 81 12.68 17.96 -10.18
N GLU A 82 13.78 18.72 -10.20
CA GLU A 82 14.32 19.39 -9.00
C GLU A 82 13.41 20.51 -8.49
N SER A 83 12.48 20.99 -9.33
CA SER A 83 11.45 21.95 -8.98
C SER A 83 10.21 21.30 -8.38
N LEU A 84 10.10 19.97 -8.40
CA LEU A 84 8.99 19.28 -7.74
C LEU A 84 9.22 19.22 -6.23
N ARG A 85 8.17 19.46 -5.47
CA ARG A 85 8.18 19.37 -4.01
C ARG A 85 6.87 18.78 -3.51
N PHE A 86 6.95 17.85 -2.57
CA PHE A 86 5.80 17.43 -1.79
C PHE A 86 5.55 18.43 -0.65
N THR A 87 4.31 18.84 -0.50
CA THR A 87 3.89 19.77 0.56
C THR A 87 2.81 19.10 1.39
N THR A 88 2.93 19.25 2.71
CA THR A 88 1.92 18.76 3.65
C THR A 88 1.05 19.92 4.13
N ALA A 89 -0.24 19.66 4.34
CA ALA A 89 -1.20 20.61 4.86
C ALA A 89 -0.75 21.16 6.23
N GLU A 90 -1.09 22.42 6.49
CA GLU A 90 -0.69 23.10 7.72
C GLU A 90 -1.22 22.38 8.96
N GLY A 91 -0.33 22.13 9.93
CA GLY A 91 -0.67 21.46 11.19
C GLY A 91 -0.72 19.93 11.11
N VAL A 92 -0.48 19.32 9.94
CA VAL A 92 -0.37 17.85 9.78
C VAL A 92 1.10 17.43 9.83
N GLN A 93 1.40 16.42 10.64
CA GLN A 93 2.74 15.82 10.66
C GLN A 93 2.91 14.90 9.44
N PRO A 94 4.04 14.95 8.71
CA PRO A 94 4.30 14.12 7.53
C PRO A 94 4.04 12.62 7.74
N GLY A 95 4.49 12.06 8.87
CA GLY A 95 4.28 10.64 9.22
C GLY A 95 2.82 10.22 9.44
N ASN A 96 1.93 11.17 9.68
CA ASN A 96 0.49 10.93 9.83
C ASN A 96 -0.32 11.47 8.64
N ALA A 97 0.36 12.01 7.62
CA ALA A 97 -0.31 12.65 6.49
C ALA A 97 -1.07 11.60 5.67
N THR A 98 -2.27 11.96 5.24
CA THR A 98 -3.07 11.15 4.32
C THR A 98 -2.98 11.70 2.90
N GLU A 99 -3.53 10.97 1.94
CA GLU A 99 -3.67 11.39 0.53
C GLU A 99 -4.34 12.75 0.30
N ARG A 100 -5.04 13.29 1.30
CA ARG A 100 -5.70 14.60 1.22
C ARG A 100 -4.85 15.73 1.80
N ASP A 101 -3.86 15.37 2.58
CA ASP A 101 -3.01 16.30 3.31
C ASP A 101 -1.68 16.52 2.58
N VAL A 102 -1.36 15.72 1.56
CA VAL A 102 -0.12 15.84 0.78
C VAL A 102 -0.45 16.23 -0.65
N ASP A 103 0.15 17.33 -1.10
CA ASP A 103 0.08 17.78 -2.49
C ASP A 103 1.46 17.85 -3.15
N LEU A 104 1.49 17.79 -4.48
CA LEU A 104 2.72 17.89 -5.26
C LEU A 104 2.71 19.20 -6.02
N VAL A 105 3.66 20.08 -5.70
CA VAL A 105 3.80 21.38 -6.35
C VAL A 105 5.04 21.42 -7.24
N CYS A 106 5.00 22.27 -8.27
CA CYS A 106 6.16 22.60 -9.07
C CYS A 106 6.58 24.04 -8.72
N ASP A 107 7.64 24.18 -7.92
CA ASP A 107 8.30 25.44 -7.59
C ASP A 107 9.36 25.73 -8.67
N ASP A 108 8.93 26.05 -9.90
CA ASP A 108 9.86 26.54 -10.93
C ASP A 108 10.06 28.06 -10.73
N PRO A 109 11.25 28.53 -10.31
CA PRO A 109 11.51 29.97 -10.15
C PRO A 109 11.47 30.73 -11.49
N SER A 110 11.31 30.02 -12.60
CA SER A 110 11.25 30.55 -13.96
C SER A 110 9.82 30.67 -14.52
N ASP A 111 8.79 30.24 -13.76
CA ASP A 111 7.38 30.33 -14.14
C ASP A 111 6.68 31.44 -13.33
N PRO A 112 6.41 32.62 -13.92
CA PRO A 112 5.86 33.79 -13.23
C PRO A 112 4.35 33.73 -12.98
#